data_AF-A0A524QA51-F1
#
_entry.id   AF-A0A524QA51-F1
#
_cell.length_a   1.000
_cell.length_b   1.000
_cell.length_c   1.000
_cell.angle_alpha   90.00
_cell.angle_beta   90.00
_cell.angle_gamma   90.00
#
_symmetry.space_group_name_H-M   'P 1'
#
loop_
_entity.id
_entity.type
_entity.pdbx_description
1 polymer ?
#
loop_
_entity_poly.entity_id
_entity_poly.type
_entity_poly.pdbx_seq_one_letter_code
_entity_poly.pdbx_strand_id
1 'polypeptide(L)'
;MTGTISKLVAVFLLTIVCSCRQSVTNQSNIRFPVADSVPDSEAEMLSNEAITDIVQNMASPVEISAILQKMEVPFSSEYLASTKEVERLSTNFQKAVLLGIYGADLGYLNIYEKTGNSVDVLSTIK
;
A
#
# COMPACT_ATOMS: atom_id res chain seq x y z
N MET A 1 -11.09 -2.64 54.99
CA MET A 1 -11.72 -1.96 53.84
C MET A 1 -10.87 -0.84 53.21
N THR A 2 -9.72 -0.47 53.79
CA THR A 2 -8.84 0.61 53.26
C THR A 2 -7.91 0.15 52.12
N GLY A 3 -7.52 -1.14 52.09
CA GLY A 3 -6.60 -1.68 51.09
C GLY A 3 -7.20 -1.86 49.70
N THR A 4 -8.51 -2.12 49.57
CA THR A 4 -9.19 -2.24 48.28
C THR A 4 -9.40 -0.87 47.63
N ILE A 5 -9.67 0.16 48.44
CA ILE A 5 -9.81 1.54 47.99
C ILE A 5 -8.46 2.09 47.48
N SER A 6 -7.37 1.82 48.20
CA SER A 6 -6.03 2.22 47.74
C SER A 6 -5.63 1.56 46.40
N LYS A 7 -5.98 0.29 46.20
CA LYS A 7 -5.78 -0.41 44.92
C LYS A 7 -6.62 0.18 43.79
N LEU A 8 -7.87 0.55 44.05
CA LEU A 8 -8.74 1.20 43.06
C LEU A 8 -8.23 2.59 42.68
N VAL A 9 -7.73 3.37 43.65
CA VAL A 9 -7.10 4.67 43.39
C VAL A 9 -5.83 4.52 42.55
N ALA A 10 -4.99 3.51 42.84
CA ALA A 10 -3.79 3.23 42.05
C ALA A 10 -4.10 2.84 40.60
N VAL A 11 -5.15 2.04 40.37
CA VAL A 11 -5.60 1.67 39.01
C VAL A 11 -6.13 2.89 38.25
N PHE A 12 -6.92 3.75 38.92
CA PHE A 12 -7.43 4.98 38.30
C PHE A 12 -6.29 5.95 37.94
N LEU A 13 -5.29 6.10 38.81
CA LEU A 13 -4.11 6.92 38.53
C LEU A 13 -3.31 6.39 37.34
N LEU A 14 -3.19 5.07 37.18
CA LEU A 14 -2.47 4.45 36.07
C LEU A 14 -3.16 4.69 34.71
N THR A 15 -4.50 4.79 34.69
CA THR A 15 -5.25 5.06 33.45
C THR A 15 -5.09 6.49 32.94
N ILE A 16 -4.76 7.44 33.80
CA ILE A 16 -4.56 8.86 33.44
C ILE A 16 -3.22 9.07 32.72
N VAL A 17 -2.18 8.31 33.07
CA VAL A 17 -0.83 8.46 32.49
C VAL A 17 -0.73 7.86 31.07
N CYS A 18 -1.72 7.07 30.64
CA CYS A 18 -1.72 6.46 29.30
C CYS A 18 -2.51 7.27 28.24
N SER A 19 -3.02 8.46 28.58
CA SER A 19 -3.73 9.32 27.63
C SER A 19 -2.76 10.21 26.84
N CYS A 20 -1.93 9.58 26.00
CA CYS A 20 -1.28 10.29 24.91
C CYS A 20 -2.33 10.64 23.86
N ARG A 21 -2.93 11.82 23.98
CA ARG A 21 -3.64 12.49 22.89
C ARG A 21 -2.63 12.82 21.78
N GLN A 22 -2.58 12.01 20.72
CA GLN A 22 -1.92 12.40 19.48
C GLN A 22 -2.73 13.52 18.82
N SER A 23 -2.32 14.76 19.05
CA SER A 23 -2.77 15.90 18.26
C SER A 23 -2.14 15.80 16.88
N VAL A 24 -2.86 15.25 15.91
CA VAL A 24 -2.49 15.41 14.49
C VAL A 24 -2.92 16.80 14.06
N THR A 25 -2.07 17.78 14.34
CA THR A 25 -2.02 19.03 13.59
C THR A 25 -0.63 19.08 12.99
N ASN A 26 -0.55 18.76 11.71
CA ASN A 26 0.26 19.52 10.77
C ASN A 26 -0.26 19.28 9.35
N GLN A 27 -0.85 20.36 8.83
CA GLN A 27 -1.02 20.63 7.43
C GLN A 27 0.35 20.64 6.76
N SER A 28 0.86 19.49 6.32
CA SER A 28 1.80 19.49 5.22
C SER A 28 0.96 19.60 3.96
N ASN A 29 0.82 20.82 3.45
CA ASN A 29 0.60 21.03 2.03
C ASN A 29 1.80 20.37 1.35
N ILE A 30 1.69 19.07 1.04
CA ILE A 30 2.64 18.39 0.18
C ILE A 30 2.38 19.02 -1.19
N ARG A 31 2.97 20.19 -1.39
CA ARG A 31 3.23 20.70 -2.72
C ARG A 31 4.24 19.71 -3.27
N PHE A 32 3.73 18.68 -3.95
CA PHE A 32 4.55 17.96 -4.91
C PHE A 32 5.22 19.06 -5.73
N PRO A 33 6.57 19.13 -5.77
CA PRO A 33 7.19 19.91 -6.81
C PRO A 33 6.49 19.46 -8.09
N VAL A 34 5.84 20.40 -8.79
CA VAL A 34 5.46 20.18 -10.18
C VAL A 34 6.73 19.62 -10.77
N ALA A 35 6.65 18.36 -11.20
CA ALA A 35 7.76 17.63 -11.75
C ALA A 35 8.53 18.63 -12.60
N ASP A 36 9.82 18.75 -12.35
CA ASP A 36 10.75 19.28 -13.32
C ASP A 36 10.49 18.45 -14.58
N SER A 37 9.57 18.94 -15.40
CA SER A 37 9.03 18.21 -16.52
C SER A 37 10.17 18.22 -17.50
N VAL A 38 10.95 17.14 -17.47
CA VAL A 38 11.78 16.74 -18.59
C VAL A 38 10.90 16.98 -19.81
N PRO A 39 11.24 17.95 -20.67
CA PRO A 39 10.46 18.22 -21.87
C PRO A 39 10.22 16.88 -22.56
N ASP A 40 9.04 16.62 -23.13
CA ASP A 40 8.77 15.34 -23.80
C ASP A 40 9.84 15.00 -24.89
N SER A 41 10.63 15.98 -25.31
CA SER A 41 11.81 15.85 -26.17
C SER A 41 13.10 15.30 -25.50
N GLU A 42 13.12 15.16 -24.18
CA GLU A 42 14.25 14.70 -23.35
C GLU A 42 13.93 13.43 -22.54
N ALA A 43 12.71 12.91 -22.62
CA ALA A 43 12.43 11.56 -22.17
C ALA A 43 13.14 10.59 -23.13
N GLU A 44 14.37 10.21 -22.81
CA GLU A 44 15.11 9.20 -23.56
C GLU A 44 14.30 7.90 -23.55
N MET A 45 13.63 7.64 -24.67
CA MET A 45 13.01 6.35 -24.92
C MET A 45 14.15 5.32 -24.94
N LEU A 46 14.03 4.30 -24.10
CA LEU A 46 14.94 3.15 -24.14
C LEU A 46 14.99 2.62 -25.58
N SER A 47 16.17 2.24 -26.03
CA SER A 47 16.28 1.57 -27.33
C SER A 47 15.45 0.29 -27.31
N ASN A 48 14.93 -0.12 -28.47
CA ASN A 48 14.14 -1.35 -28.57
C ASN A 48 14.95 -2.57 -28.09
N GLU A 49 16.27 -2.53 -28.26
CA GLU A 49 17.21 -3.52 -27.76
C GLU A 49 17.23 -3.55 -26.22
N ALA A 50 17.29 -2.38 -25.56
CA ALA A 50 17.26 -2.29 -24.11
C ALA A 50 15.92 -2.77 -23.53
N ILE A 51 14.80 -2.44 -24.18
CA ILE A 51 13.47 -2.94 -23.80
C ILE A 51 13.41 -4.47 -23.95
N THR A 52 13.93 -5.00 -25.06
CA THR A 52 13.96 -6.45 -25.30
C THR A 52 14.79 -7.18 -24.26
N ASP A 53 15.96 -6.63 -23.92
CA ASP A 53 16.85 -7.22 -22.91
C ASP A 53 16.19 -7.22 -21.53
N ILE A 54 15.50 -6.13 -21.14
CA ILE A 54 14.72 -6.10 -19.90
C ILE A 54 13.64 -7.18 -19.89
N VAL A 55 12.84 -7.26 -20.96
CA VAL A 55 11.72 -8.21 -21.04
C VAL A 55 12.21 -9.66 -21.02
N GLN A 56 13.36 -9.97 -21.65
CA GLN A 56 13.91 -11.33 -21.68
C GLN A 56 14.56 -11.76 -20.35
N ASN A 57 15.11 -10.82 -19.58
CA ASN A 57 15.76 -11.13 -18.30
C ASN A 57 14.80 -11.05 -17.10
N MET A 58 13.56 -10.59 -17.29
CA MET A 58 12.54 -10.61 -16.26
C MET A 58 11.81 -11.96 -16.20
N ALA A 59 11.66 -12.51 -14.99
CA ALA A 59 10.86 -13.71 -14.78
C ALA A 59 9.41 -13.48 -15.24
N SER A 60 8.83 -14.49 -15.89
CA SER A 60 7.43 -14.40 -16.33
C SER A 60 6.46 -14.39 -15.13
N PRO A 61 5.23 -13.85 -15.26
CA PRO A 61 4.25 -13.86 -14.17
C PRO A 61 3.97 -15.26 -13.58
N VAL A 62 3.95 -16.29 -14.43
CA VAL A 62 3.77 -17.69 -14.02
C VAL A 62 4.98 -18.18 -13.22
N GLU A 63 6.18 -17.84 -13.65
CA GLU A 63 7.43 -18.21 -12.98
C GLU A 63 7.59 -17.50 -11.63
N ILE A 64 7.27 -16.21 -11.54
CA ILE A 64 7.23 -15.47 -10.27
C ILE A 64 6.29 -16.16 -9.28
N SER A 65 5.11 -16.55 -9.74
CA SER A 65 4.10 -17.26 -8.91
C SER A 65 4.63 -18.60 -8.41
N ALA A 66 5.32 -19.35 -9.27
CA ALA A 66 5.92 -20.64 -8.91
C ALA A 66 7.07 -20.48 -7.91
N ILE A 67 7.92 -19.45 -8.07
CA ILE A 67 9.03 -19.15 -7.17
C ILE A 67 8.52 -18.78 -5.78
N LEU A 68 7.52 -17.89 -5.68
CA LEU A 68 6.94 -17.49 -4.40
C LEU A 68 6.36 -18.69 -3.63
N GLN A 69 5.63 -19.57 -4.31
CA GLN A 69 5.09 -20.79 -3.72
C GLN A 69 6.21 -21.76 -3.31
N LYS A 70 7.23 -21.96 -4.15
CA LYS A 70 8.37 -22.84 -3.87
C LYS A 70 9.20 -22.38 -2.67
N MET A 71 9.33 -21.07 -2.48
CA MET A 71 10.04 -20.48 -1.33
C MET A 71 9.20 -20.51 -0.05
N GLU A 72 7.94 -20.95 -0.11
CA GLU A 72 7.02 -21.00 1.03
C GLU A 72 6.89 -19.65 1.75
N VAL A 73 7.01 -18.55 0.99
CA VAL A 73 6.83 -17.21 1.54
C VAL A 73 5.38 -17.09 2.01
N PRO A 74 5.11 -16.74 3.27
CA PRO A 74 3.73 -16.60 3.74
C PRO A 74 3.08 -15.37 3.13
N PHE A 75 1.77 -15.46 2.89
CA PHE A 75 0.95 -14.31 2.56
C PHE A 75 1.05 -13.24 3.66
N SER A 76 1.23 -11.98 3.27
CA SER A 76 1.08 -10.82 4.15
C SER A 76 0.15 -9.80 3.53
N SER A 77 -0.88 -9.40 4.29
CA SER A 77 -1.78 -8.31 3.88
C SER A 77 -1.12 -6.94 3.92
N GLU A 78 0.05 -6.80 4.54
CA GLU A 78 0.79 -5.54 4.63
C GLU A 78 1.35 -5.09 3.27
N TYR A 79 1.49 -6.01 2.32
CA TYR A 79 1.90 -5.68 0.95
C TYR A 79 0.77 -5.13 0.08
N LEU A 80 -0.48 -5.21 0.55
CA LEU A 80 -1.63 -4.69 -0.18
C LEU A 80 -1.73 -3.18 -0.01
N ALA A 81 -2.08 -2.49 -1.08
CA ALA A 81 -2.37 -1.07 -1.01
C ALA A 81 -3.66 -0.80 -0.20
N SER A 82 -3.68 0.32 0.51
CA SER A 82 -4.87 0.75 1.25
C SER A 82 -6.03 1.08 0.30
N THR A 83 -7.22 0.59 0.61
CA THR A 83 -8.48 0.92 -0.10
C THR A 83 -9.19 2.15 0.47
N LYS A 84 -8.68 2.74 1.55
CA LYS A 84 -9.40 3.76 2.33
C LYS A 84 -9.37 5.18 1.76
N GLU A 85 -8.42 5.49 0.88
CA GLU A 85 -8.17 6.88 0.44
C GLU A 85 -8.50 7.12 -1.04
N VAL A 86 -9.17 6.18 -1.70
CA VAL A 86 -9.48 6.26 -3.13
C VAL A 86 -10.37 7.45 -3.47
N GLU A 87 -11.27 7.81 -2.56
CA GLU A 87 -12.16 8.97 -2.69
C GLU A 87 -11.40 10.32 -2.72
N ARG A 88 -10.14 10.36 -2.25
CA ARG A 88 -9.32 11.58 -2.26
C ARG A 88 -8.56 11.80 -3.58
N LEU A 89 -8.61 10.86 -4.52
CA LEU A 89 -7.93 10.99 -5.81
C LEU A 89 -8.70 11.93 -6.75
N SER A 90 -8.09 13.06 -7.09
CA SER A 90 -8.75 14.13 -7.84
C SER A 90 -8.52 14.06 -9.35
N THR A 91 -7.41 13.46 -9.80
CA THR A 91 -7.04 13.44 -11.23
C THR A 91 -7.19 12.06 -11.85
N ASN A 92 -7.49 12.03 -13.16
CA ASN A 92 -7.58 10.78 -13.91
C ASN A 92 -6.25 10.02 -13.95
N PHE A 93 -5.13 10.74 -13.98
CA PHE A 93 -3.81 10.14 -13.90
C PHE A 93 -3.59 9.40 -12.58
N GLN A 94 -3.92 10.03 -11.44
CA GLN A 94 -3.81 9.39 -10.12
C GLN A 94 -4.70 8.13 -10.03
N LYS A 95 -5.92 8.21 -10.55
CA LYS A 95 -6.84 7.05 -10.60
C LYS A 95 -6.29 5.92 -11.46
N ALA A 96 -5.70 6.23 -12.61
CA ALA A 96 -5.08 5.23 -13.50
C ALA A 96 -3.88 4.54 -12.85
N VAL A 97 -3.03 5.29 -12.15
CA VAL A 97 -1.90 4.72 -11.40
C VAL A 97 -2.40 3.79 -10.29
N LEU A 98 -3.40 4.24 -9.50
CA LEU A 98 -3.96 3.42 -8.44
C LEU A 98 -4.64 2.14 -8.97
N LEU A 99 -5.32 2.24 -10.11
CA LEU A 99 -5.89 1.08 -10.79
C LEU A 99 -4.82 0.04 -11.16
N GLY A 100 -3.65 0.48 -11.63
CA GLY A 100 -2.51 -0.40 -11.89
C GLY A 100 -2.00 -1.09 -10.62
N ILE A 101 -1.89 -0.34 -9.51
CA ILE A 101 -1.50 -0.89 -8.20
C ILE A 101 -2.49 -1.97 -7.74
N TYR A 102 -3.80 -1.70 -7.80
CA TYR A 102 -4.80 -2.69 -7.44
C TYR A 102 -4.84 -3.90 -8.39
N GLY A 103 -4.51 -3.72 -9.67
CA GLY A 103 -4.30 -4.84 -10.59
C GLY A 103 -3.15 -5.75 -10.14
N ALA A 104 -2.05 -5.17 -9.65
CA ALA A 104 -0.94 -5.93 -9.09
C ALA A 104 -1.35 -6.65 -7.78
N ASP A 105 -2.08 -5.97 -6.89
CA ASP A 105 -2.63 -6.57 -5.67
C ASP A 105 -3.54 -7.75 -5.98
N LEU A 106 -4.40 -7.66 -7.01
CA LEU A 106 -5.23 -8.78 -7.45
C LEU A 106 -4.39 -9.97 -7.93
N GLY A 107 -3.29 -9.72 -8.64
CA GLY A 107 -2.33 -10.75 -9.01
C GLY A 107 -1.71 -11.42 -7.77
N TYR A 108 -1.26 -10.64 -6.80
CA TYR A 108 -0.72 -11.15 -5.54
C TYR A 108 -1.76 -11.98 -4.77
N LEU A 109 -2.98 -11.47 -4.62
CA LEU A 109 -4.08 -12.18 -3.97
C LEU A 109 -4.43 -13.48 -4.70
N ASN A 110 -4.34 -13.50 -6.03
CA ASN A 110 -4.57 -14.71 -6.83
C ASN A 110 -3.52 -15.79 -6.56
N ILE A 111 -2.23 -15.42 -6.50
CA ILE A 111 -1.12 -16.33 -6.19
C ILE A 111 -1.33 -17.04 -4.85
N TYR A 112 -1.93 -16.36 -3.87
CA TYR A 112 -2.18 -16.88 -2.51
C TYR A 112 -3.64 -17.30 -2.27
N GLU A 113 -4.46 -17.40 -3.32
CA GLU A 113 -5.86 -17.83 -3.29
C GLU A 113 -6.73 -17.03 -2.28
N LYS A 114 -6.49 -15.72 -2.15
CA LYS A 114 -7.21 -14.82 -1.22
C LYS A 114 -8.43 -14.16 -1.85
N THR A 115 -9.38 -14.98 -2.32
CA THR A 115 -10.58 -14.51 -3.06
C THR A 115 -11.43 -13.51 -2.30
N GLY A 116 -11.53 -13.62 -0.96
CA GLY A 116 -12.31 -12.68 -0.13
C GLY A 116 -11.77 -11.25 -0.20
N ASN A 117 -10.45 -11.09 -0.01
CA ASN A 117 -9.78 -9.80 -0.09
C ASN A 117 -9.80 -9.22 -1.52
N SER A 118 -9.88 -10.06 -2.55
CA SER A 118 -9.98 -9.59 -3.94
C SER A 118 -11.28 -8.83 -4.19
N VAL A 119 -12.38 -9.21 -3.52
CA VAL A 119 -13.66 -8.48 -3.62
C VAL A 119 -13.54 -7.06 -3.09
N ASP A 120 -12.79 -6.85 -2.00
CA ASP A 120 -12.60 -5.53 -1.41
C ASP A 120 -11.89 -4.59 -2.38
N VAL A 121 -10.78 -5.02 -3.01
CA VAL A 121 -10.08 -4.17 -3.98
C VAL A 121 -10.89 -3.99 -5.27
N LEU A 122 -11.59 -5.01 -5.76
CA LEU A 122 -12.51 -4.87 -6.90
C LEU A 122 -13.64 -3.87 -6.63
N SER A 123 -14.19 -3.86 -5.41
CA SER A 123 -15.26 -2.92 -5.04
C SER A 123 -14.80 -1.46 -5.02
N THR A 124 -13.49 -1.26 -4.84
CA THR A 124 -12.83 0.04 -4.81
C THR A 124 -12.59 0.59 -6.23
N ILE A 125 -12.46 -0.29 -7.21
CA ILE A 125 -12.38 0.04 -8.64
C ILE A 125 -13.81 0.17 -9.18
N LYS A 126 -14.39 1.36 -9.10
CA LYS A 126 -15.76 1.64 -9.56
C LYS A 126 -15.82 2.83 -10.50
#